data_AF-A0ABD1L564-F1
#
_entry.id   AF-A0ABD1L564-F1
#
_cell.length_a   1.000
_cell.length_b   1.000
_cell.length_c   1.000
_cell.angle_alpha   90.00
_cell.angle_beta   90.00
_cell.angle_gamma   90.00
#
_symmetry.space_group_name_H-M   'P 1'
#
loop_
_entity.id
_entity.type
_entity.pdbx_description
1 polymer ?
#
loop_
_entity_poly.entity_id
_entity_poly.type
_entity_poly.pdbx_seq_one_letter_code
_entity_poly.pdbx_strand_id
1 'polypeptide(L)'
;MEKDMDPLSTQVREDDYREGSNIRDVIANEIGKAIVPDSSTIVREFTKWMDDMDFRLLTAMLDEAKLGKRVDGSWTTQAYSNIVESLRQSGLIGITKNNVKNRQKSIKDIWREVHDLFSGLSGFAWDESTKCFTTEYGMT
;
A
#
# COMPACT_ATOMS: atom_id res chain seq x y z
N MET A 1 36.15 28.59 7.99
CA MET A 1 35.79 27.33 8.68
C MET A 1 34.29 27.17 8.58
N GLU A 2 33.91 25.92 8.32
CA GLU A 2 32.66 25.40 7.80
C GLU A 2 31.42 25.83 8.58
N LYS A 3 30.32 26.05 7.85
CA LYS A 3 28.98 26.30 8.40
C LYS A 3 28.35 24.94 8.69
N ASP A 4 28.20 24.57 9.96
CA ASP A 4 27.42 23.39 10.29
C ASP A 4 25.94 23.73 10.44
N MET A 5 25.21 23.09 9.52
CA MET A 5 23.80 23.15 9.23
C MET A 5 23.01 22.51 10.38
N ASP A 6 22.06 23.25 10.94
CA ASP A 6 21.07 22.71 11.87
C ASP A 6 20.17 21.70 11.13
N PRO A 7 20.15 20.41 11.50
CA PRO A 7 19.24 19.49 10.85
C PRO A 7 17.88 19.65 11.52
N LEU A 8 16.97 20.34 10.81
CA LEU A 8 15.56 19.96 10.83
C LEU A 8 15.47 18.49 10.38
N SER A 9 15.70 17.56 11.30
CA SER A 9 15.20 16.20 11.20
C SER A 9 13.78 16.22 11.74
N THR A 10 12.86 16.75 10.92
CA THR A 10 11.45 16.47 11.10
C THR A 10 11.25 15.00 10.80
N GLN A 11 11.51 14.15 11.80
CA GLN A 11 10.97 12.81 11.84
C GLN A 11 9.45 12.98 11.95
N VAL A 12 8.78 12.91 10.81
CA VAL A 12 7.33 12.76 10.78
C VAL A 12 7.06 11.39 11.42
N ARG A 13 6.60 11.41 12.67
CA ARG A 13 6.19 10.21 13.40
C ARG A 13 5.02 9.58 12.64
N GLU A 14 5.02 8.26 12.52
CA GLU A 14 3.97 7.51 11.80
C GLU A 14 2.55 7.74 12.38
N ASP A 15 2.47 8.29 13.60
CA ASP A 15 1.23 8.58 14.33
C ASP A 15 0.42 9.78 13.79
N ASP A 16 1.00 10.64 12.94
CA ASP A 16 0.36 11.89 12.50
C ASP A 16 -0.55 11.74 11.26
N TYR A 17 -0.78 10.51 10.77
CA TYR A 17 -1.53 10.24 9.53
C TYR A 17 -2.96 9.70 9.73
N ARG A 18 -3.64 10.09 10.81
CA ARG A 18 -4.82 9.39 11.33
C ARG A 18 -6.11 9.36 10.51
N GLU A 19 -6.30 10.08 9.38
CA GLU A 19 -7.69 10.19 8.87
C GLU A 19 -7.93 10.39 7.36
N GLY A 20 -6.92 10.22 6.50
CA GLY A 20 -7.00 10.73 5.13
C GLY A 20 -7.24 9.74 3.97
N SER A 21 -7.06 8.43 4.16
CA SER A 21 -6.77 7.54 3.02
C SER A 21 -8.01 6.97 2.33
N ASN A 22 -9.04 6.56 3.09
CA ASN A 22 -10.21 5.87 2.53
C ASN A 22 -11.04 6.79 1.61
N ILE A 23 -11.28 8.05 2.02
CA ILE A 23 -12.09 9.00 1.23
C ILE A 23 -11.44 9.35 -0.12
N ARG A 24 -10.11 9.45 -0.20
CA ARG A 24 -9.40 9.82 -1.43
C ARG A 24 -9.47 8.71 -2.47
N ASP A 25 -9.32 7.46 -2.04
CA ASP A 25 -9.39 6.29 -2.93
C ASP A 25 -10.82 6.06 -3.42
N VAL A 26 -11.83 6.27 -2.56
CA VAL A 26 -13.25 6.23 -2.95
C VAL A 26 -13.58 7.33 -3.96
N ILE A 27 -13.18 8.58 -3.70
CA ILE A 27 -13.39 9.70 -4.62
C ILE A 27 -12.73 9.42 -5.97
N ALA A 28 -11.50 8.93 -5.97
CA ALA A 28 -10.78 8.68 -7.21
C ALA A 28 -11.36 7.52 -8.03
N ASN A 29 -11.88 6.47 -7.36
CA ASN A 29 -12.66 5.41 -8.00
C ASN A 29 -13.95 5.94 -8.66
N GLU A 30 -14.57 6.95 -8.07
CA GLU A 30 -15.80 7.56 -8.60
C GLU A 30 -15.52 8.56 -9.73
N ILE A 31 -14.47 9.39 -9.60
CA ILE A 31 -14.02 10.32 -10.66
C ILE A 31 -13.60 9.56 -11.93
N GLY A 32 -12.95 8.40 -11.79
CA GLY A 32 -12.55 7.57 -12.93
C GLY A 32 -13.72 7.10 -13.81
N LYS A 33 -14.97 7.14 -13.32
CA LYS A 33 -16.16 6.80 -14.11
C LYS A 33 -16.73 7.99 -14.90
N ALA A 34 -16.36 9.23 -14.57
CA ALA A 34 -17.15 10.42 -14.95
C ALA A 34 -16.51 11.35 -16.00
N ILE A 35 -15.26 11.16 -16.42
CA ILE A 35 -14.57 12.17 -17.26
C ILE A 35 -14.60 11.82 -18.75
N VAL A 36 -15.31 12.65 -19.52
CA VAL A 36 -15.09 12.88 -20.96
C VAL A 36 -13.97 13.93 -21.07
N PRO A 37 -12.88 13.74 -21.85
CA PRO A 37 -11.72 14.62 -21.74
C PRO A 37 -11.92 15.99 -22.42
N ASP A 38 -11.68 17.09 -21.69
CA ASP A 38 -11.34 18.41 -22.24
C ASP A 38 -9.88 18.75 -21.92
N SER A 39 -9.19 19.31 -22.91
CA SER A 39 -7.73 19.28 -23.14
C SER A 39 -6.89 20.18 -22.22
N SER A 40 -7.42 20.71 -21.11
CA SER A 40 -6.70 21.70 -20.28
C SER A 40 -6.53 21.32 -18.81
N THR A 41 -7.00 20.15 -18.38
CA THR A 41 -6.78 19.67 -17.02
C THR A 41 -5.57 18.75 -16.98
N ILE A 42 -4.60 19.00 -16.09
CA ILE A 42 -3.63 17.97 -15.69
C ILE A 42 -4.41 16.95 -14.88
N VAL A 43 -5.05 16.03 -15.60
CA VAL A 43 -5.63 14.82 -15.01
C VAL A 43 -4.45 14.05 -14.46
N ARG A 44 -4.26 14.10 -13.14
CA ARG A 44 -3.38 13.14 -12.48
C ARG A 44 -3.97 11.78 -12.79
N GLU A 45 -3.31 11.02 -13.66
CA GLU A 45 -3.73 9.66 -13.97
C GLU A 45 -3.82 8.88 -12.66
N PHE A 46 -5.04 8.60 -12.24
CA PHE A 46 -5.29 7.82 -11.05
C PHE A 46 -5.27 6.34 -11.45
N THR A 47 -4.27 5.61 -10.97
CA THR A 47 -4.24 4.17 -11.15
C THR A 47 -5.33 3.53 -10.28
N LYS A 48 -6.39 3.05 -10.92
CA LYS A 48 -7.35 2.17 -10.25
C LYS A 48 -6.70 0.80 -10.03
N TRP A 49 -6.48 0.46 -8.77
CA TRP A 49 -5.93 -0.84 -8.39
C TRP A 49 -7.01 -1.92 -8.39
N MET A 50 -6.70 -3.07 -8.96
CA MET A 50 -7.52 -4.28 -8.97
C MET A 50 -6.89 -5.35 -8.07
N ASP A 51 -7.68 -6.33 -7.65
CA ASP A 51 -7.25 -7.39 -6.74
C ASP A 51 -6.04 -8.17 -7.28
N ASP A 52 -5.97 -8.39 -8.61
CA ASP A 52 -4.83 -9.05 -9.24
C ASP A 52 -3.55 -8.20 -9.16
N MET A 53 -3.67 -6.87 -9.26
CA MET A 53 -2.56 -5.94 -9.11
C MET A 53 -2.06 -5.89 -7.67
N ASP A 54 -2.99 -5.89 -6.70
CA ASP A 54 -2.65 -5.95 -5.28
C ASP A 54 -1.94 -7.24 -4.92
N PHE A 55 -2.42 -8.37 -5.44
CA PHE A 55 -1.77 -9.67 -5.25
C PHE A 55 -0.32 -9.65 -5.77
N ARG A 56 -0.10 -9.11 -6.97
CA ARG A 56 1.25 -8.97 -7.56
C ARG A 56 2.14 -8.03 -6.73
N LEU A 57 1.59 -6.91 -6.26
CA LEU A 57 2.29 -5.96 -5.39
C LEU A 57 2.70 -6.62 -4.06
N LEU A 58 1.77 -7.28 -3.38
CA LEU A 58 2.02 -7.95 -2.12
C LEU A 58 3.04 -9.08 -2.27
N THR A 59 2.98 -9.83 -3.37
CA THR A 59 3.97 -10.87 -3.69
C THR A 59 5.38 -10.29 -3.86
N ALA A 60 5.52 -9.24 -4.68
CA ALA A 60 6.81 -8.59 -4.90
C ALA A 60 7.38 -7.98 -3.61
N MET A 61 6.52 -7.37 -2.78
CA MET A 61 6.92 -6.88 -1.46
C MET A 61 7.36 -8.01 -0.55
N LEU A 62 6.63 -9.12 -0.50
CA LEU A 62 6.98 -10.27 0.33
C LEU A 62 8.35 -10.86 -0.05
N ASP A 63 8.66 -10.92 -1.35
CA ASP A 63 9.94 -11.44 -1.81
C ASP A 63 11.11 -10.52 -1.43
N GLU A 64 10.96 -9.20 -1.54
CA GLU A 64 11.96 -8.25 -1.03
C GLU A 64 12.12 -8.30 0.50
N ALA A 65 11.05 -8.61 1.25
CA ALA A 65 11.14 -8.82 2.70
C ALA A 65 11.99 -10.05 3.02
N LYS A 66 11.80 -11.16 2.31
CA LYS A 66 12.61 -12.39 2.47
C LYS A 66 14.10 -12.13 2.18
N LEU A 67 14.41 -11.18 1.32
CA LEU A 67 15.79 -10.76 1.01
C LEU A 67 16.38 -9.76 2.02
N GLY A 68 15.66 -9.44 3.11
CA GLY A 68 16.12 -8.53 4.16
C GLY A 68 16.19 -7.06 3.71
N LYS A 69 15.49 -6.69 2.63
CA LYS A 69 15.52 -5.31 2.09
C LYS A 69 14.54 -4.36 2.79
N ARG A 70 14.02 -4.79 3.93
CA ARG A 70 13.21 -4.02 4.87
C ARG A 70 14.04 -3.70 6.11
N VAL A 71 14.35 -2.44 6.32
CA VAL A 71 15.18 -1.94 7.43
C VAL A 71 14.32 -0.99 8.27
N ASP A 72 14.27 -1.20 9.58
CA ASP A 72 13.51 -0.39 10.54
C ASP A 72 12.04 -0.14 10.11
N GLY A 73 11.38 -1.20 9.63
CA GLY A 73 9.98 -1.13 9.19
C GLY A 73 9.76 -0.50 7.80
N SER A 74 10.81 0.07 7.19
CA SER A 74 10.78 0.76 5.90
C SER A 74 11.48 0.00 4.78
N TRP A 75 11.01 0.19 3.55
CA TRP A 75 11.65 -0.37 2.36
C TRP A 75 12.84 0.50 1.91
N THR A 76 13.96 -0.14 1.62
CA THR A 76 15.10 0.57 1.01
C THR A 76 14.74 1.13 -0.38
N THR A 77 15.50 2.12 -0.85
CA THR A 77 15.33 2.62 -2.22
C THR A 77 15.47 1.52 -3.27
N GLN A 78 16.39 0.57 -3.06
CA GLN A 78 16.59 -0.57 -3.94
C GLN A 78 15.37 -1.50 -3.95
N ALA A 79 14.78 -1.79 -2.78
CA ALA A 79 13.58 -2.61 -2.69
C ALA A 79 12.45 -2.03 -3.53
N TYR A 80 12.20 -0.71 -3.44
CA TYR A 80 11.19 -0.06 -4.26
C TYR A 80 11.47 -0.15 -5.76
N SER A 81 12.74 -0.03 -6.17
CA SER A 81 13.11 -0.20 -7.58
C SER A 81 12.84 -1.62 -8.07
N ASN A 82 13.19 -2.63 -7.26
CA ASN A 82 12.96 -4.03 -7.57
C ASN A 82 11.46 -4.36 -7.63
N ILE A 83 10.65 -3.84 -6.69
CA ILE A 83 9.19 -4.02 -6.70
C ILE A 83 8.59 -3.45 -7.98
N VAL A 84 8.96 -2.22 -8.36
CA VAL A 84 8.48 -1.60 -9.60
C VAL A 84 8.88 -2.44 -10.82
N GLU A 85 10.11 -2.94 -10.86
CA GLU A 85 10.59 -3.80 -11.94
C GLU A 85 9.82 -5.12 -12.02
N SER A 86 9.57 -5.78 -10.87
CA SER A 86 8.76 -6.99 -10.79
C SER A 86 7.34 -6.76 -11.30
N LEU A 87 6.72 -5.64 -10.94
CA LEU A 87 5.38 -5.28 -11.41
C LEU A 87 5.37 -5.06 -12.93
N ARG A 88 6.36 -4.35 -13.45
CA ARG A 88 6.55 -4.13 -14.89
C ARG A 88 6.68 -5.47 -15.63
N GLN A 89 7.52 -6.38 -15.15
CA GLN A 89 7.70 -7.71 -15.73
C GLN A 89 6.43 -8.56 -15.70
N SER A 90 5.57 -8.33 -14.70
CA SER A 90 4.27 -8.98 -14.61
C SER A 90 3.20 -8.38 -15.55
N GLY A 91 3.50 -7.30 -16.27
CA GLY A 91 2.58 -6.64 -17.21
C GLY A 91 1.94 -5.35 -16.70
N LEU A 92 2.27 -4.91 -15.48
CA LEU A 92 1.77 -3.65 -14.92
C LEU A 92 2.67 -2.47 -15.33
N ILE A 93 2.67 -2.21 -16.64
CA ILE A 93 3.47 -1.14 -17.27
C ILE A 93 2.92 0.22 -16.80
N GLY A 94 3.82 1.15 -16.45
CA GLY A 94 3.46 2.50 -16.02
C GLY A 94 3.29 2.68 -14.51
N ILE A 95 3.34 1.60 -13.71
CA ILE A 95 3.38 1.72 -12.26
C ILE A 95 4.68 2.38 -11.81
N THR A 96 4.57 3.51 -11.14
CA THR A 96 5.72 4.23 -10.57
C THR A 96 5.95 3.85 -9.11
N LYS A 97 7.15 4.18 -8.60
CA LYS A 97 7.47 4.08 -7.17
C LYS A 97 6.48 4.84 -6.29
N ASN A 98 5.92 5.95 -6.76
CA ASN A 98 4.93 6.72 -6.00
C ASN A 98 3.58 5.99 -5.92
N ASN A 99 3.15 5.34 -7.02
CA ASN A 99 1.96 4.49 -7.01
C ASN A 99 2.12 3.34 -6.00
N VAL A 100 3.28 2.67 -5.98
CA VAL A 100 3.60 1.60 -5.04
C VAL A 100 3.52 2.08 -3.58
N LYS A 101 4.16 3.21 -3.25
CA LYS A 101 4.11 3.79 -1.90
C LYS A 101 2.69 4.12 -1.46
N ASN A 102 1.92 4.77 -2.33
CA ASN A 102 0.55 5.14 -2.05
C ASN A 102 -0.31 3.90 -1.83
N ARG A 103 -0.19 2.89 -2.70
CA ARG A 103 -1.00 1.68 -2.57
C ARG A 103 -0.62 0.86 -1.34
N GLN A 104 0.68 0.75 -1.05
CA GLN A 104 1.15 0.15 0.20
C GLN A 104 0.49 0.80 1.42
N LYS A 105 0.36 2.13 1.43
CA LYS A 105 -0.31 2.84 2.51
C LYS A 105 -1.79 2.44 2.61
N SER A 106 -2.52 2.47 1.50
CA SER A 106 -3.93 2.08 1.49
C SER A 106 -4.14 0.63 1.95
N ILE A 107 -3.28 -0.31 1.52
CA ILE A 107 -3.35 -1.71 1.97
C ILE A 107 -3.08 -1.84 3.47
N LYS A 108 -2.08 -1.12 4.01
CA LYS A 108 -1.82 -1.09 5.46
C LYS A 108 -3.03 -0.55 6.24
N ASP A 109 -3.70 0.46 5.72
CA ASP A 109 -4.88 1.06 6.35
C ASP A 109 -6.06 0.08 6.38
N ILE A 110 -6.34 -0.58 5.24
CA ILE A 110 -7.36 -1.63 5.16
C ILE A 110 -7.05 -2.78 6.11
N TRP A 111 -5.80 -3.27 6.14
CA TRP A 111 -5.41 -4.34 7.04
C TRP A 111 -5.61 -3.97 8.51
N ARG A 112 -5.27 -2.73 8.90
CA ARG A 112 -5.50 -2.25 10.27
C ARG A 112 -6.99 -2.24 10.60
N GLU A 113 -7.84 -1.69 9.72
CA GLU A 113 -9.30 -1.67 9.94
C GLU A 113 -9.86 -3.09 10.11
N VAL A 114 -9.44 -4.03 9.24
CA VAL A 114 -9.84 -5.45 9.31
C VAL A 114 -9.34 -6.10 10.59
N HIS A 115 -8.06 -5.91 10.93
CA HIS A 115 -7.46 -6.47 12.12
C HIS A 115 -8.13 -5.94 13.40
N ASP A 116 -8.37 -4.62 13.49
CA ASP A 116 -9.03 -4.00 14.64
C ASP A 116 -10.47 -4.55 14.79
N LEU A 117 -11.19 -4.72 13.68
CA LEU A 117 -12.52 -5.33 13.67
C LEU A 117 -12.50 -6.77 14.21
N PHE A 118 -11.60 -7.61 13.72
CA PHE A 118 -11.57 -9.03 14.12
C PHE A 118 -10.91 -9.27 15.48
N SER A 119 -9.94 -8.44 15.90
CA SER A 119 -9.28 -8.57 17.21
C SER A 119 -10.22 -8.35 18.40
N GLY A 120 -11.34 -7.64 18.19
CA GLY A 120 -12.38 -7.46 19.19
C GLY A 120 -13.46 -8.55 19.19
N LEU A 121 -13.44 -9.49 18.24
CA LEU A 121 -14.47 -10.53 18.09
C LEU A 121 -13.92 -11.90 18.51
N SER A 122 -14.65 -12.61 19.37
CA SER A 122 -14.37 -14.02 19.64
C SER A 122 -14.82 -14.90 18.48
N GLY A 123 -14.11 -16.00 18.19
CA GLY A 123 -14.53 -16.96 17.17
C GLY A 123 -13.96 -16.70 15.78
N PHE A 124 -13.01 -15.78 15.63
CA PHE A 124 -12.28 -15.55 14.39
C PHE A 124 -10.78 -15.64 14.65
N ALA A 125 -10.07 -16.33 13.74
CA ALA A 125 -8.63 -16.44 13.77
C ALA A 125 -8.05 -16.21 12.39
N TRP A 126 -6.81 -15.72 12.34
CA TRP A 126 -6.06 -15.63 11.10
C TRP A 126 -5.59 -17.03 10.67
N ASP A 127 -5.97 -17.45 9.47
CA ASP A 127 -5.49 -18.67 8.85
C ASP A 127 -4.30 -18.37 7.93
N GLU A 128 -3.12 -18.80 8.37
CA GLU A 128 -1.87 -18.58 7.66
C GLU A 128 -1.82 -19.32 6.31
N SER A 129 -2.59 -20.39 6.11
CA SER A 129 -2.61 -21.14 4.85
C SER A 129 -3.41 -20.43 3.76
N THR A 130 -4.57 -19.86 4.14
CA THR A 130 -5.48 -19.17 3.21
C THR A 130 -5.24 -17.67 3.16
N LYS A 131 -4.47 -17.11 4.11
CA LYS A 131 -4.26 -15.66 4.29
C LYS A 131 -5.59 -14.90 4.49
N CYS A 132 -6.50 -15.50 5.23
CA CYS A 132 -7.84 -14.97 5.52
C CYS A 132 -8.20 -15.16 7.00
N PHE A 133 -9.14 -14.35 7.51
CA PHE A 133 -9.78 -14.64 8.79
C PHE A 133 -10.82 -15.75 8.60
N THR A 134 -10.74 -16.80 9.42
CA THR A 134 -11.68 -17.92 9.42
C THR A 134 -12.45 -17.97 10.73
N THR A 135 -13.66 -18.51 10.68
CA THR A 135 -14.45 -18.74 11.90
C THR A 135 -13.96 -20.00 12.60
N GLU A 136 -13.74 -19.93 13.91
CA GLU A 136 -13.31 -21.07 14.74
C GLU A 136 -14.39 -22.17 14.87
N TYR A 137 -15.64 -21.87 14.50
CA TYR A 137 -16.79 -22.77 14.60
C TYR A 137 -17.04 -23.62 13.33
N GLY A 138 -16.17 -23.57 12.31
CA GLY A 138 -16.36 -24.22 11.01
C GLY A 138 -15.73 -25.61 10.82
N MET A 139 -15.28 -26.28 11.89
CA MET A 139 -14.69 -27.64 11.85
C MET A 139 -15.41 -28.66 12.74
N THR A 140 -16.74 -28.61 12.81
CA THR A 140 -17.57 -29.70 13.38
C THR A 140 -18.32 -30.45 12.30
#